data_AF-A0A9E3DI69-F1
#
_entry.id   AF-A0A9E3DI69-F1
#
_cell.length_a   1.000
_cell.length_b   1.000
_cell.length_c   1.000
_cell.angle_alpha   90.00
_cell.angle_beta   90.00
_cell.angle_gamma   90.00
#
_symmetry.space_group_name_H-M   'P 1'
#
loop_
_entity.id
_entity.type
_entity.pdbx_description
1 polymer ?
#
loop_
_entity_poly.entity_id
_entity_poly.type
_entity_poly.pdbx_seq_one_letter_code
_entity_poly.pdbx_strand_id
1 'polypeptide(L)'
;MPRQLVYSAAAGAFLAVIFITLQTFWTSPAGQPALPVPPRINEMLRVSPWIMGFGCGIASTLAGGLLVLIFSWVFRNSLAARPAFAGALYGAGAGLAINSGWRIACPVSTPWHALGSHGAAIVATVFLGAFIGRALGNRRLHARGRSTA
;
A
#
# COMPACT_ATOMS: atom_id res chain seq x y z
N MET A 1 -0.51 10.17 -20.76
CA MET A 1 -1.43 9.26 -20.05
C MET A 1 -2.42 10.07 -19.24
N PRO A 2 -3.73 9.74 -19.28
CA PRO A 2 -4.71 10.45 -18.47
C PRO A 2 -4.47 10.09 -16.99
N ARG A 3 -4.11 11.10 -16.19
CA ARG A 3 -3.89 10.98 -14.73
C ARG A 3 -5.05 10.29 -14.03
N GLN A 4 -6.25 10.39 -14.60
CA GLN A 4 -7.49 9.73 -14.20
C GLN A 4 -7.35 8.23 -13.94
N LEU A 5 -6.58 7.48 -14.73
CA LEU A 5 -6.44 6.01 -14.52
C LEU A 5 -5.61 5.66 -13.28
N VAL A 6 -4.62 6.48 -12.94
CA VAL A 6 -3.84 6.29 -11.70
C VAL A 6 -4.71 6.65 -10.50
N TYR A 7 -5.49 7.73 -10.60
CA TYR A 7 -6.44 8.11 -9.56
C TYR A 7 -7.54 7.08 -9.37
N SER A 8 -8.05 6.45 -10.44
CA SER A 8 -9.04 5.38 -10.32
C SER A 8 -8.45 4.13 -9.67
N ALA A 9 -7.18 3.80 -9.94
CA ALA A 9 -6.49 2.69 -9.25
C ALA A 9 -6.32 2.99 -7.75
N ALA A 10 -5.93 4.21 -7.40
CA ALA A 10 -5.81 4.63 -6.01
C ALA A 10 -7.18 4.62 -5.30
N ALA A 11 -8.21 5.19 -5.93
CA ALA A 11 -9.57 5.21 -5.40
C ALA A 11 -10.13 3.80 -5.23
N GLY A 12 -9.98 2.92 -6.22
CA GLY A 12 -10.43 1.53 -6.14
C GLY A 12 -9.74 0.75 -5.03
N ALA A 13 -8.41 0.89 -4.89
CA ALA A 13 -7.65 0.26 -3.81
C ALA A 13 -8.10 0.79 -2.44
N PHE A 14 -8.29 2.10 -2.30
CA PHE A 14 -8.74 2.72 -1.06
C PHE A 14 -10.17 2.32 -0.69
N LEU A 15 -11.08 2.25 -1.66
CA LEU A 15 -12.45 1.77 -1.46
C LEU A 15 -12.46 0.30 -1.02
N ALA A 16 -11.60 -0.55 -1.59
CA ALA A 16 -11.45 -1.93 -1.14
C ALA A 16 -11.00 -1.99 0.33
N VAL A 17 -10.08 -1.12 0.74
CA VAL A 17 -9.64 -1.03 2.14
C VAL A 17 -10.79 -0.58 3.03
N ILE A 18 -11.55 0.45 2.65
CA ILE A 18 -12.74 0.88 3.41
C ILE A 18 -13.70 -0.28 3.58
N PHE A 19 -14.05 -0.96 2.49
CA PHE A 19 -14.96 -2.10 2.52
C PHE A 19 -14.46 -3.21 3.44
N ILE A 20 -13.21 -3.66 3.27
CA ILE A 20 -12.59 -4.71 4.12
C ILE A 20 -12.54 -4.25 5.58
N THR A 21 -12.23 -2.98 5.82
CA THR A 21 -12.20 -2.38 7.16
C THR A 21 -13.56 -2.49 7.82
N LEU A 22 -14.60 -1.99 7.15
CA LEU A 22 -15.97 -2.03 7.65
C LEU A 22 -16.42 -3.46 7.91
N GLN A 23 -16.18 -4.38 6.96
CA GLN A 23 -16.50 -5.80 7.15
C GLN A 23 -15.79 -6.38 8.39
N THR A 24 -14.47 -6.16 8.53
CA THR A 24 -13.70 -6.66 9.67
C THR A 24 -14.30 -6.17 11.00
N PHE A 25 -14.64 -4.88 11.09
CA PHE A 25 -15.19 -4.29 12.32
C PHE A 25 -16.65 -4.63 12.57
N TRP A 26 -17.39 -4.95 11.51
CA TRP A 26 -18.79 -5.35 11.61
C TRP A 26 -18.93 -6.81 12.05
N THR A 27 -18.00 -7.68 11.65
CA THR A 27 -18.01 -9.11 12.00
C THR A 27 -17.18 -9.44 13.25
N SER A 28 -16.28 -8.56 13.69
CA SER A 28 -15.45 -8.81 14.88
C SER A 28 -16.14 -8.28 16.14
N PRO A 29 -16.32 -9.10 17.19
CA PRO A 29 -16.80 -8.62 18.46
C PRO A 29 -15.73 -7.73 19.09
N ALA A 30 -15.88 -6.41 18.98
CA ALA A 30 -14.97 -5.40 19.52
C ALA A 30 -14.90 -5.37 21.07
N GLY A 31 -15.42 -6.39 21.76
CA GLY A 31 -15.58 -6.44 23.21
C GLY A 31 -14.67 -7.40 23.96
N GLN A 32 -13.82 -8.19 23.30
CA GLN A 32 -12.90 -9.07 24.01
C GLN A 32 -11.58 -8.36 24.31
N PRO A 33 -11.10 -8.38 25.57
CA PRO A 33 -9.79 -7.82 25.90
C PRO A 33 -8.73 -8.56 25.10
N ALA A 34 -7.95 -7.78 24.35
CA ALA A 34 -6.94 -8.24 23.43
C ALA A 34 -5.94 -9.20 24.09
N LEU A 35 -5.37 -10.06 23.26
CA LEU A 35 -4.15 -10.84 23.51
C LEU A 35 -3.16 -10.12 24.44
N PRO A 36 -2.37 -10.86 25.25
CA PRO A 36 -1.39 -10.25 26.16
C PRO A 36 -0.38 -9.42 25.36
N VAL A 37 -0.61 -8.10 25.30
CA VAL A 37 0.31 -7.18 24.64
C VAL A 37 1.45 -6.90 25.63
N PRO A 38 2.72 -7.01 25.21
CA PRO A 38 3.85 -6.65 26.07
C PRO A 38 3.65 -5.26 26.69
N PRO A 39 3.99 -5.07 27.99
CA PRO A 39 3.67 -3.85 28.73
C PRO A 39 4.22 -2.57 28.04
N ARG A 40 5.36 -2.69 27.37
CA ARG A 40 5.99 -1.60 26.61
C ARG A 40 5.15 -1.06 25.46
N ILE A 41 4.37 -1.90 24.79
CA ILE A 41 3.50 -1.51 23.66
C ILE A 41 2.21 -0.87 24.20
N ASN A 42 1.68 -1.36 25.32
CA ASN A 42 0.55 -0.73 26.02
C ASN A 42 0.89 0.69 26.50
N GLU A 43 2.12 0.91 26.97
CA GLU A 43 2.62 2.24 27.33
C GLU A 43 2.62 3.17 26.11
N MET A 44 3.19 2.74 24.98
CA MET A 44 3.21 3.55 23.74
C MET A 44 1.81 3.84 23.20
N LEU A 45 0.89 2.87 23.22
CA LEU A 45 -0.52 3.08 22.84
C LEU A 45 -1.21 4.09 23.76
N ARG A 46 -0.92 4.07 25.07
CA ARG A 46 -1.46 5.04 26.04
C ARG A 46 -0.86 6.43 25.87
N VAL A 47 0.43 6.53 25.57
CA VAL A 47 1.16 7.81 25.59
C VAL A 47 0.96 8.59 24.29
N SER A 48 0.90 7.92 23.12
CA SER A 48 0.56 8.61 21.86
C SER A 48 0.10 7.66 20.74
N PRO A 49 -1.23 7.54 20.54
CA PRO A 49 -1.82 6.78 19.42
C PRO A 49 -1.31 7.23 18.04
N TRP A 50 -0.93 8.49 17.93
CA TRP A 50 -0.43 9.12 16.71
C TRP A 50 0.98 8.67 16.33
N ILE A 51 1.88 8.50 17.30
CA ILE A 51 3.24 8.01 17.05
C ILE A 51 3.20 6.58 16.53
N MET A 52 2.38 5.73 17.17
CA MET A 52 2.17 4.35 16.72
C MET A 52 1.57 4.31 15.31
N GLY A 53 0.56 5.17 15.05
CA GLY A 53 -0.01 5.35 13.72
C GLY A 53 1.02 5.73 12.66
N PHE A 54 1.94 6.65 12.99
CA PHE A 54 2.99 7.07 12.08
C PHE A 54 3.98 5.94 11.80
N GLY A 55 4.42 5.22 12.85
CA GLY A 55 5.29 4.05 12.72
C GLY A 55 4.69 2.95 11.85
N CYS A 56 3.43 2.60 12.08
CA CYS A 56 2.69 1.62 11.27
C CYS A 56 2.57 2.05 9.80
N GLY A 57 2.32 3.34 9.55
CA GLY A 57 2.27 3.90 8.20
C GLY A 57 3.61 3.79 7.47
N ILE A 58 4.71 4.16 8.13
CA ILE A 58 6.07 4.04 7.58
C ILE A 58 6.40 2.57 7.29
N ALA A 59 6.21 1.68 8.27
CA ALA A 59 6.53 0.26 8.12
C ALA A 59 5.71 -0.37 6.97
N SER A 60 4.42 -0.05 6.87
CA SER A 60 3.55 -0.50 5.78
C SER A 60 4.03 0.02 4.42
N THR A 61 4.44 1.30 4.36
CA THR A 61 4.93 1.91 3.12
C THR A 61 6.26 1.29 2.68
N LEU A 62 7.17 1.01 3.60
CA LEU A 62 8.45 0.37 3.29
C LEU A 62 8.26 -1.06 2.81
N ALA A 63 7.46 -1.86 3.53
CA ALA A 63 7.16 -3.23 3.13
C ALA A 63 6.44 -3.29 1.78
N GLY A 64 5.46 -2.41 1.57
CA GLY A 64 4.75 -2.29 0.31
C GLY A 64 5.66 -1.82 -0.82
N GLY A 65 6.50 -0.83 -0.57
CA GLY A 65 7.49 -0.33 -1.50
C GLY A 65 8.47 -1.40 -1.95
N LEU A 66 8.95 -2.25 -1.03
CA LEU A 66 9.79 -3.40 -1.36
C LEU A 66 9.06 -4.35 -2.32
N LEU A 67 7.80 -4.68 -2.03
CA LEU A 67 6.98 -5.52 -2.92
C LEU A 67 6.78 -4.88 -4.30
N VAL A 68 6.55 -3.57 -4.35
CA VAL A 68 6.44 -2.81 -5.61
C VAL A 68 7.73 -2.91 -6.42
N LEU A 69 8.90 -2.81 -5.77
CA LEU A 69 10.19 -2.96 -6.44
C LEU A 69 10.35 -4.38 -7.00
N ILE A 70 9.98 -5.40 -6.24
CA ILE A 70 10.00 -6.81 -6.68
C ILE A 70 9.09 -6.99 -7.90
N PHE A 71 7.84 -6.55 -7.84
CA PHE A 71 6.92 -6.64 -8.99
C PHE A 71 7.43 -5.86 -10.19
N SER A 72 7.96 -4.66 -9.98
CA SER A 72 8.53 -3.85 -11.04
C SER A 72 9.74 -4.52 -11.69
N TRP A 73 10.53 -5.27 -10.92
CA TRP A 73 11.66 -6.04 -11.43
C TRP A 73 11.21 -7.26 -12.24
N VAL A 74 10.32 -8.09 -11.69
CA VAL A 74 9.80 -9.30 -12.34
C VAL A 74 9.05 -8.95 -13.64
N PHE A 75 8.15 -7.98 -13.57
CA PHE A 75 7.27 -7.61 -14.68
C PHE A 75 7.79 -6.44 -15.51
N ARG A 76 9.07 -6.05 -15.36
CA ARG A 76 9.68 -4.95 -16.12
C ARG A 76 9.45 -5.10 -17.63
N ASN A 77 9.44 -6.35 -18.12
CA ASN A 77 9.28 -6.72 -19.52
C ASN A 77 7.84 -6.70 -20.04
N SER A 78 6.86 -6.71 -19.14
CA SER A 78 5.43 -6.87 -19.47
C SER A 78 4.65 -5.55 -19.45
N LEU A 79 5.31 -4.41 -19.20
CA LEU A 79 4.69 -3.07 -19.21
C LEU A 79 4.40 -2.61 -20.66
N ALA A 80 3.44 -3.24 -21.32
CA ALA A 80 3.36 -3.29 -22.79
C ALA A 80 2.68 -2.10 -23.49
N ALA A 81 1.96 -1.22 -22.78
CA ALA A 81 1.32 -0.06 -23.41
C ALA A 81 1.06 1.10 -22.45
N ARG A 82 0.90 0.75 -21.17
CA ARG A 82 0.36 1.64 -20.15
C ARG A 82 1.20 1.62 -18.86
N PRO A 83 2.49 2.00 -18.96
CA PRO A 83 3.49 1.72 -17.92
C PRO A 83 3.12 2.31 -16.54
N ALA A 84 2.64 3.55 -16.49
CA ALA A 84 2.25 4.17 -15.22
C ALA A 84 0.99 3.54 -14.61
N PHE A 85 0.02 3.13 -15.43
CA PHE A 85 -1.20 2.48 -14.93
C PHE A 85 -0.93 1.06 -14.43
N ALA A 86 -0.17 0.27 -15.20
CA ALA A 86 0.25 -1.07 -14.77
C ALA A 86 1.09 -1.00 -13.48
N GLY A 87 2.00 -0.02 -13.39
CA GLY A 87 2.71 0.27 -12.15
C GLY A 87 1.79 0.64 -10.98
N ALA A 88 0.76 1.46 -11.22
CA ALA A 88 -0.23 1.81 -10.21
C ALA A 88 -0.99 0.58 -9.70
N LEU A 89 -1.37 -0.35 -10.59
CA LEU A 89 -2.03 -1.60 -10.23
C LEU A 89 -1.12 -2.53 -9.41
N TYR A 90 0.16 -2.65 -9.76
CA TYR A 90 1.13 -3.37 -8.93
C TYR A 90 1.31 -2.72 -7.56
N GLY A 91 1.32 -1.39 -7.52
CA GLY A 91 1.29 -0.60 -6.28
C GLY A 91 0.07 -0.86 -5.41
N ALA A 92 -1.12 -0.94 -6.02
CA ALA A 92 -2.37 -1.28 -5.33
C ALA A 92 -2.31 -2.69 -4.75
N GLY A 93 -1.91 -3.68 -5.55
CA GLY A 93 -1.79 -5.07 -5.11
C GLY A 93 -0.78 -5.24 -3.97
N ALA A 94 0.38 -4.59 -4.08
CA ALA A 94 1.41 -4.59 -3.03
C ALA A 94 0.88 -3.98 -1.72
N GLY A 95 0.23 -2.82 -1.80
CA GLY A 95 -0.35 -2.16 -0.65
C GLY A 95 -1.42 -3.04 0.03
N LEU A 96 -2.34 -3.61 -0.76
CA LEU A 96 -3.40 -4.48 -0.25
C LEU A 96 -2.84 -5.75 0.42
N ALA A 97 -1.82 -6.37 -0.18
CA ALA A 97 -1.16 -7.55 0.37
C ALA A 97 -0.43 -7.27 1.68
N ILE A 98 0.21 -6.09 1.81
CA ILE A 98 0.86 -5.69 3.06
C ILE A 98 -0.16 -5.32 4.13
N ASN A 99 -1.24 -4.64 3.76
CA ASN A 99 -2.31 -4.29 4.69
C ASN A 99 -3.02 -5.54 5.26
N SER A 100 -3.20 -6.61 4.47
CA SER A 100 -3.75 -7.87 5.01
C SER A 100 -2.80 -8.53 6.01
N GLY A 101 -1.49 -8.50 5.78
CA GLY A 101 -0.50 -8.96 6.77
C GLY A 101 -0.56 -8.14 8.06
N TRP A 102 -0.64 -6.81 7.96
CA TRP A 102 -0.74 -5.94 9.13
C TRP A 102 -2.06 -6.09 9.89
N ARG A 103 -3.15 -6.47 9.23
CA ARG A 103 -4.42 -6.78 9.92
C ARG A 103 -4.28 -7.96 10.89
N ILE A 104 -3.31 -8.85 10.66
CA ILE A 104 -3.03 -9.99 11.52
C ILE A 104 -2.04 -9.62 12.64
N ALA A 105 -1.06 -8.77 12.33
CA ALA A 105 0.08 -8.51 13.23
C ALA A 105 0.01 -7.18 13.99
N CYS A 106 -0.82 -6.21 13.56
CA CYS A 106 -0.89 -4.90 14.20
C CYS A 106 -1.70 -4.98 15.50
N PRO A 107 -1.13 -4.57 16.66
CA PRO A 107 -1.84 -4.58 17.93
C PRO A 107 -2.92 -3.49 18.03
N VAL A 108 -2.95 -2.52 17.09
CA VAL A 108 -3.92 -1.42 17.08
C VAL A 108 -5.05 -1.72 16.10
N SER A 109 -6.16 -2.21 16.64
CA SER A 109 -7.32 -2.63 15.85
C SER A 109 -8.41 -1.56 15.84
N THR A 110 -8.10 -0.27 15.62
CA THR A 110 -9.16 0.75 15.48
C THR A 110 -9.42 1.09 14.02
N PRO A 111 -10.67 1.41 13.62
CA PRO A 111 -10.98 1.75 12.23
C PRO A 111 -10.20 2.96 11.75
N TRP A 112 -9.98 3.97 12.61
CA TRP A 112 -9.19 5.13 12.22
C TRP A 112 -7.69 4.86 12.09
N HIS A 113 -7.11 4.01 12.92
CA HIS A 113 -5.72 3.58 12.73
C HIS A 113 -5.56 2.81 11.42
N ALA A 114 -6.47 1.88 11.14
CA ALA A 114 -6.42 1.10 9.92
C ALA A 114 -6.57 1.94 8.65
N LEU A 115 -7.53 2.88 8.64
CA LEU A 115 -7.75 3.77 7.50
C LEU A 115 -6.64 4.82 7.35
N GLY A 116 -6.25 5.45 8.46
CA GLY A 116 -5.28 6.53 8.46
C GLY A 116 -3.85 6.06 8.18
N SER A 117 -3.39 5.01 8.85
CA SER A 117 -2.01 4.54 8.74
C SER A 117 -1.82 3.57 7.59
N HIS A 118 -2.59 2.48 7.59
CA HIS A 118 -2.42 1.43 6.58
C HIS A 118 -3.08 1.83 5.24
N GLY A 119 -4.24 2.49 5.28
CA GLY A 119 -4.88 3.03 4.08
C GLY A 119 -4.02 4.07 3.36
N ALA A 120 -3.37 4.98 4.09
CA ALA A 120 -2.44 5.95 3.48
C ALA A 120 -1.22 5.27 2.85
N ALA A 121 -0.68 4.22 3.47
CA ALA A 121 0.42 3.44 2.91
C ALA A 121 0.06 2.81 1.55
N ILE A 122 -1.18 2.33 1.38
CA ILE A 122 -1.66 1.79 0.10
C ILE A 122 -1.69 2.85 -0.98
N VAL A 123 -2.21 4.04 -0.66
CA VAL A 123 -2.21 5.17 -1.60
C VAL A 123 -0.77 5.51 -2.00
N ALA A 124 0.15 5.53 -1.04
CA ALA A 124 1.57 5.77 -1.30
C ALA A 124 2.18 4.70 -2.23
N THR A 125 1.89 3.41 -2.02
CA THR A 125 2.43 2.33 -2.88
C THR A 125 1.85 2.38 -4.30
N VAL A 126 0.58 2.79 -4.47
CA VAL A 126 -0.02 3.05 -5.79
C VAL A 126 0.73 4.13 -6.54
N PHE A 127 0.99 5.27 -5.90
CA PHE A 127 1.74 6.37 -6.53
C PHE A 127 3.20 5.98 -6.82
N LEU A 128 3.85 5.28 -5.90
CA LEU A 128 5.21 4.77 -6.09
C LEU A 128 5.28 3.80 -7.28
N GLY A 129 4.35 2.85 -7.36
CA GLY A 129 4.25 1.93 -8.49
C GLY A 129 4.00 2.66 -9.79
N ALA A 130 3.10 3.65 -9.81
CA ALA A 130 2.84 4.47 -10.99
C ALA A 130 4.10 5.22 -11.47
N PHE A 131 4.87 5.76 -10.52
CA PHE A 131 6.13 6.46 -10.79
C PHE A 131 7.19 5.51 -11.37
N ILE A 132 7.41 4.35 -10.74
CA ILE A 132 8.37 3.35 -11.21
C ILE A 132 7.98 2.84 -12.60
N GLY A 133 6.70 2.51 -12.78
CA GLY A 133 6.16 2.08 -14.07
C GLY A 133 6.46 3.11 -15.15
N ARG A 134 6.16 4.39 -14.92
CA ARG A 134 6.48 5.49 -15.84
C ARG A 134 7.98 5.58 -16.14
N ALA A 135 8.84 5.50 -15.13
CA ALA A 135 10.28 5.57 -15.30
C ALA A 135 10.81 4.41 -16.16
N LEU A 136 10.34 3.19 -15.93
CA LEU A 136 10.69 2.01 -16.74
C LEU A 136 10.19 2.12 -18.18
N GLY A 137 8.97 2.64 -18.38
CA GLY A 137 8.42 2.91 -19.70
C GLY A 137 9.27 3.90 -20.51
N ASN A 138 9.67 5.02 -19.90
CA ASN A 138 10.52 6.01 -20.55
C ASN A 138 11.90 5.44 -20.94
N ARG A 139 12.51 4.62 -20.06
CA ARG A 139 13.79 3.96 -20.36
C ARG A 139 13.71 3.05 -21.59
N ARG A 140 12.61 2.33 -21.79
CA ARG A 140 12.41 1.48 -22.98
C ARG A 140 12.35 2.28 -24.27
N LEU A 141 11.66 3.42 -24.26
CA LEU A 141 11.55 4.30 -25.42
C LEU A 141 12.93 4.83 -25.83
N HIS A 142 13.73 5.29 -24.86
CA HIS A 142 15.10 5.74 -25.14
C HIS A 142 16.04 4.62 -25.62
N ALA A 143 15.89 3.40 -25.12
CA ALA A 143 16.70 2.26 -25.57
C ALA A 143 16.35 1.83 -27.02
N ARG A 144 15.06 1.85 -27.40
CA ARG A 144 14.62 1.58 -28.78
C ARG A 144 15.08 2.65 -29.78
N GLY A 145 15.08 3.92 -29.39
CA GLY A 145 15.57 5.01 -30.25
C GLY A 145 17.07 4.93 -30.52
N ARG A 146 17.86 4.34 -29.61
CA ARG A 146 19.31 4.13 -29.79
C ARG A 146 19.69 2.90 -30.61
N SER A 147 18.77 1.95 -30.80
CA SER A 147 19.01 0.71 -31.56
C SER A 147 18.60 0.81 -33.03
N THR A 148 18.10 1.98 -33.45
CA THR A 148 17.63 2.28 -34.81
C THR A 148 18.42 3.40 -35.50
N ALA A 149 19.45 3.93 -34.83
CA ALA A 149 20.43 4.88 -35.35
C ALA A 149 21.78 4.16 -35.50
#